data_AF-A0A8I3ASY2-F1
#
_entry.id   AF-A0A8I3ASY2-F1
#
_cell.length_a   1.000
_cell.length_b   1.000
_cell.length_c   1.000
_cell.angle_alpha   90.00
_cell.angle_beta   90.00
_cell.angle_gamma   90.00
#
_symmetry.space_group_name_H-M   'P 1'
#
loop_
_entity.id
_entity.type
_entity.pdbx_description
1 polymer ?
#
loop_
_entity_poly.entity_id
_entity_poly.type
_entity_poly.pdbx_seq_one_letter_code
_entity_poly.pdbx_strand_id
1 'polypeptide(L)'
;MADRDAGGMSSIHPYYPLGIPIPHYAANETPLPRVLVPFVAVLLLPIPIAFVTSRLIKPSLGGLDRFAVCWFALGAFLHCCFEGYFVWNHATLAGLQTLFAQAWKEYALSDSRYLTSDPFVVCVEALSVIIWGPISLSVTFAILSGSRLRHPLQLIICVGHLYGVALYYSTSLAERALVGTMHSRPEVLYFWVYYVGFNAPWVVVPLILLVQSLGAMGRAFEALEEKETAEAALASRKGDAAVLEGKKTR
;
A
#
# COMPACT_ATOMS: atom_id res chain seq x y z
N MET A 1 -12.24 52.45 6.24
CA MET A 1 -10.81 52.72 6.41
C MET A 1 -10.45 52.37 7.84
N ALA A 2 -9.97 51.14 8.03
CA ALA A 2 -9.30 50.67 9.23
C ALA A 2 -8.34 49.59 8.71
N ASP A 3 -7.05 49.85 8.88
CA ASP A 3 -5.94 49.11 8.27
C ASP A 3 -6.00 47.62 8.56
N ARG A 4 -5.95 46.83 7.47
CA ARG A 4 -5.62 45.41 7.49
C ARG A 4 -4.11 45.26 7.42
N ASP A 5 -3.41 45.67 8.47
CA ASP A 5 -2.01 45.30 8.68
C ASP A 5 -1.93 44.05 9.56
N ALA A 6 -2.43 42.94 9.03
CA ALA A 6 -1.96 41.63 9.44
C ALA A 6 -0.86 41.24 8.45
N GLY A 7 0.32 41.82 8.65
CA GLY A 7 1.54 41.42 7.94
C GLY A 7 1.72 39.92 8.09
N GLY A 8 1.41 39.19 7.01
CA GLY A 8 1.59 37.75 6.94
C GLY A 8 3.07 37.44 7.09
N MET A 9 3.48 37.09 8.30
CA MET A 9 4.71 36.36 8.51
C MET A 9 4.57 35.05 7.74
N SER A 10 5.18 34.97 6.54
CA SER A 10 5.41 33.67 5.92
C SER A 10 6.10 32.80 6.96
N SER A 11 5.46 31.74 7.43
CA SER A 11 6.06 30.85 8.41
C SER A 11 7.31 30.25 7.76
N ILE A 12 8.50 30.65 8.24
CA ILE A 12 9.76 30.14 7.69
C ILE A 12 9.80 28.64 7.99
N HIS A 13 9.73 27.82 6.94
CA HIS A 13 9.75 26.37 7.03
C HIS A 13 10.67 25.76 5.96
N PRO A 14 11.19 24.53 6.16
CA PRO A 14 12.15 23.90 5.25
C PRO A 14 11.50 23.19 4.05
N TYR A 15 10.17 23.14 3.96
CA TYR A 15 9.44 22.42 2.91
C TYR A 15 9.38 23.21 1.60
N TYR A 16 9.53 22.51 0.48
CA TYR A 16 9.48 23.10 -0.85
C TYR A 16 8.04 23.05 -1.41
N PRO A 17 7.59 24.01 -2.24
CA PRO A 17 8.29 25.24 -2.60
C PRO A 17 8.43 26.18 -1.40
N LEU A 18 9.58 26.84 -1.27
CA LEU A 18 9.86 27.72 -0.14
C LEU A 18 8.98 28.97 -0.17
N GLY A 19 8.64 29.49 1.01
CA GLY A 19 7.93 30.77 1.15
C GLY A 19 6.40 30.69 0.96
N ILE A 20 5.85 29.52 0.65
CA ILE A 20 4.40 29.31 0.70
C ILE A 20 3.93 29.24 2.16
N PRO A 21 2.68 29.61 2.48
CA PRO A 21 2.16 29.44 3.83
C PRO A 21 1.82 27.98 4.10
N ILE A 22 2.34 27.41 5.20
CA ILE A 22 1.83 26.18 5.80
C ILE A 22 1.08 26.55 7.09
N PRO A 23 -0.26 26.41 7.13
CA PRO A 23 -1.07 26.74 8.30
C PRO A 23 -0.58 26.01 9.56
N HIS A 24 -0.53 26.74 10.67
CA HIS A 24 -0.18 26.19 11.99
C HIS A 24 1.21 25.53 12.09
N TYR A 25 2.13 25.78 11.14
CA TYR A 25 3.43 25.13 11.15
C TYR A 25 4.20 25.36 12.45
N ALA A 26 4.63 24.25 13.06
CA ALA A 26 5.59 24.21 14.15
C ALA A 26 6.66 23.15 13.85
N ALA A 27 7.93 23.54 13.96
CA ALA A 27 9.06 22.62 13.83
C ALA A 27 8.98 21.49 14.88
N ASN A 28 9.58 20.34 14.59
CA ASN A 28 9.69 19.26 15.56
C ASN A 28 10.46 19.73 16.79
N GLU A 29 9.86 19.58 17.97
CA GLU A 29 10.51 19.91 19.25
C GLU A 29 11.43 18.76 19.72
N THR A 30 11.13 17.53 19.30
CA THR A 30 11.90 16.36 19.69
C THR A 30 13.06 16.13 18.72
N PRO A 31 14.30 15.89 19.20
CA PRO A 31 15.42 15.54 18.33
C PRO A 31 15.10 14.33 17.45
N LEU A 32 15.46 14.40 16.17
CA LEU A 32 15.05 13.44 15.16
C LEU A 32 15.28 11.96 15.54
N PRO A 33 16.43 11.54 16.11
CA PRO A 33 16.61 10.14 16.53
C PRO A 33 15.60 9.66 17.57
N ARG A 34 15.16 10.56 18.47
CA ARG A 34 14.14 10.26 19.49
C ARG A 34 12.72 10.21 18.92
N VAL A 35 12.52 10.64 17.68
CA VAL A 35 11.28 10.43 16.91
C VAL A 35 11.40 9.15 16.09
N LEU A 36 12.45 9.02 15.28
CA LEU A 36 12.58 7.93 14.30
C LEU A 36 12.75 6.56 14.94
N VAL A 37 13.54 6.42 16.01
CA VAL A 37 13.74 5.12 16.67
C VAL A 37 12.43 4.53 17.19
N PRO A 38 11.64 5.23 18.04
CA PRO A 38 10.36 4.69 18.49
C PRO A 38 9.34 4.57 17.36
N PHE A 39 9.33 5.49 16.38
CA PHE A 39 8.44 5.38 15.22
C PHE A 39 8.71 4.09 14.43
N VAL A 40 9.96 3.82 14.05
CA VAL A 40 10.34 2.61 13.32
C VAL A 40 10.05 1.36 14.15
N ALA A 41 10.30 1.38 15.47
CA ALA A 41 9.97 0.26 16.34
C ALA A 41 8.47 -0.06 16.35
N VAL A 42 7.61 0.97 16.44
CA VAL A 42 6.15 0.82 16.35
C VAL A 42 5.73 0.36 14.96
N LEU A 43 6.30 0.94 13.91
CA LEU A 43 5.97 0.63 12.52
C LEU A 43 6.29 -0.84 12.18
N LEU A 44 7.43 -1.36 12.64
CA LEU A 44 7.88 -2.72 12.33
C LEU A 44 7.29 -3.79 13.25
N LEU A 45 6.62 -3.41 14.35
CA LEU A 45 6.02 -4.34 15.31
C LEU A 45 5.07 -5.39 14.71
N PRO A 46 4.27 -5.10 13.67
CA PRO A 46 3.39 -6.11 13.05
C PRO A 46 4.16 -7.29 12.42
N ILE A 47 5.41 -7.08 11.98
CA ILE A 47 6.20 -8.11 11.28
C ILE A 47 6.49 -9.33 12.17
N PRO A 48 7.15 -9.19 13.35
CA PRO A 48 7.42 -10.33 14.21
C PRO A 48 6.13 -10.99 14.71
N ILE A 49 5.08 -10.21 14.99
CA ILE A 49 3.78 -10.75 15.40
C ILE A 49 3.22 -11.65 14.28
N ALA A 50 3.11 -11.14 13.07
CA ALA A 50 2.61 -11.90 11.92
C ALA A 50 3.49 -13.12 11.60
N PHE A 51 4.81 -13.00 11.74
CA PHE A 51 5.73 -14.10 11.55
C PHE A 51 5.49 -15.23 12.57
N VAL A 52 5.44 -14.91 13.86
CA VAL A 52 5.18 -15.90 14.92
C VAL A 52 3.79 -16.51 14.74
N THR A 53 2.76 -15.69 14.55
CA THR A 53 1.38 -16.16 14.32
C THR A 53 1.30 -17.10 13.12
N SER A 54 1.96 -16.78 12.01
CA SER A 54 1.99 -17.67 10.85
C SER A 54 2.69 -18.99 11.13
N ARG A 55 3.71 -19.03 12.01
CA ARG A 55 4.42 -20.27 12.39
C ARG A 55 3.56 -21.15 13.28
N LEU A 56 2.76 -20.54 14.14
CA LEU A 56 1.84 -21.24 15.04
C LEU A 56 0.61 -21.78 14.30
N ILE A 57 -0.02 -20.97 13.46
CA ILE A 57 -1.28 -21.35 12.78
C ILE A 57 -1.02 -22.28 11.59
N LYS A 58 0.03 -22.01 10.79
CA LYS A 58 0.30 -22.75 9.55
C LYS A 58 1.80 -23.05 9.40
N PRO A 59 2.33 -24.05 10.14
CA PRO A 59 3.75 -24.38 10.12
C PRO A 59 4.28 -24.74 8.72
N SER A 60 3.44 -25.37 7.89
CA SER A 60 3.74 -25.79 6.51
C SER A 60 3.69 -24.65 5.49
N LEU A 61 3.37 -23.42 5.90
CA LEU A 61 3.31 -22.27 4.99
C LEU A 61 4.68 -22.00 4.37
N GLY A 62 4.72 -21.95 3.03
CA GLY A 62 5.94 -21.70 2.25
C GLY A 62 6.56 -20.33 2.54
N GLY A 63 7.83 -20.17 2.19
CA GLY A 63 8.60 -18.95 2.51
C GLY A 63 7.99 -17.67 1.95
N LEU A 64 7.60 -17.67 0.66
CA LEU A 64 6.99 -16.50 0.01
C LEU A 64 5.63 -16.14 0.61
N ASP A 65 4.83 -17.14 0.98
CA ASP A 65 3.53 -16.93 1.62
C ASP A 65 3.66 -16.37 3.02
N ARG A 66 4.69 -16.81 3.75
CA ARG A 66 5.02 -16.29 5.08
C ARG A 66 5.50 -14.86 5.00
N PHE A 67 6.34 -14.55 4.01
CA PHE A 67 6.74 -13.19 3.70
C PHE A 67 5.52 -12.31 3.36
N ALA A 68 4.60 -12.80 2.53
CA ALA A 68 3.37 -12.08 2.18
C ALA A 68 2.49 -11.80 3.41
N VAL A 69 2.38 -12.75 4.36
CA VAL A 69 1.69 -12.52 5.65
C VAL A 69 2.32 -11.37 6.43
N CYS A 70 3.65 -11.35 6.57
CA CYS A 70 4.35 -10.25 7.23
C CYS A 70 4.18 -8.91 6.50
N TRP A 71 4.27 -8.94 5.17
CA TRP A 71 4.09 -7.78 4.30
C TRP A 71 2.72 -7.15 4.46
N PHE A 72 1.65 -7.93 4.31
CA PHE A 72 0.29 -7.41 4.39
C PHE A 72 -0.12 -7.07 5.83
N ALA A 73 0.46 -7.71 6.86
CA ALA A 73 0.28 -7.27 8.23
C ALA A 73 0.93 -5.89 8.49
N LEU A 74 2.14 -5.67 7.98
CA LEU A 74 2.79 -4.36 8.00
C LEU A 74 1.96 -3.33 7.22
N GLY A 75 1.53 -3.65 6.01
CA GLY A 75 0.70 -2.79 5.16
C GLY A 75 -0.61 -2.41 5.84
N ALA A 76 -1.32 -3.37 6.45
CA ALA A 76 -2.55 -3.09 7.19
C ALA A 76 -2.32 -2.09 8.33
N PHE A 77 -1.23 -2.24 9.09
CA PHE A 77 -0.90 -1.30 10.15
C PHE A 77 -0.52 0.08 9.61
N LEU A 78 0.33 0.14 8.58
CA LEU A 78 0.77 1.39 7.98
C LEU A 78 -0.43 2.17 7.40
N HIS A 79 -1.29 1.51 6.63
CA HIS A 79 -2.49 2.13 6.06
C HIS A 79 -3.45 2.59 7.16
N CYS A 80 -3.86 1.70 8.07
CA CYS A 80 -4.89 2.04 9.05
C CYS A 80 -4.40 3.01 10.15
N CYS A 81 -3.13 2.92 10.56
CA CYS A 81 -2.62 3.69 11.70
C CYS A 81 -1.80 4.91 11.26
N PHE A 82 -0.84 4.75 10.34
CA PHE A 82 0.04 5.85 9.96
C PHE A 82 -0.61 6.78 8.94
N GLU A 83 -1.09 6.24 7.81
CA GLU A 83 -1.84 7.02 6.81
C GLU A 83 -3.19 7.46 7.38
N GLY A 84 -3.86 6.61 8.18
CA GLY A 84 -5.09 6.99 8.90
C GLY A 84 -4.88 8.18 9.84
N TYR A 85 -3.73 8.27 10.50
CA TYR A 85 -3.38 9.44 11.31
C TYR A 85 -3.22 10.70 10.46
N PHE A 86 -2.57 10.60 9.30
CA PHE A 86 -2.47 11.71 8.35
C PHE A 86 -3.85 12.15 7.88
N VAL A 87 -4.68 11.24 7.36
CA VAL A 87 -6.01 11.54 6.84
C VAL A 87 -6.90 12.18 7.92
N TRP A 88 -6.79 11.78 9.18
CA TRP A 88 -7.55 12.40 10.26
C TRP A 88 -7.05 13.81 10.63
N ASN A 89 -5.74 14.05 10.54
CA ASN A 89 -5.11 15.27 11.06
C ASN A 89 -4.56 16.19 9.96
N HIS A 90 -4.77 15.92 8.67
CA HIS A 90 -4.06 16.57 7.56
C HIS A 90 -4.10 18.11 7.61
N ALA A 91 -5.22 18.69 8.06
CA ALA A 91 -5.41 20.13 8.17
C ALA A 91 -4.59 20.79 9.29
N THR A 92 -4.22 20.07 10.35
CA THR A 92 -3.50 20.60 11.53
C THR A 92 -2.16 19.90 11.78
N LEU A 93 -1.81 18.90 10.96
CA LEU A 93 -0.64 18.03 11.09
C LEU A 93 0.66 18.82 11.31
N ALA A 94 0.82 19.94 10.60
CA ALA A 94 2.02 20.77 10.65
C ALA A 94 2.31 21.38 12.03
N GLY A 95 1.30 21.51 12.89
CA GLY A 95 1.44 22.04 14.26
C GLY A 95 1.53 20.97 15.35
N LEU A 96 1.24 19.71 15.03
CA LEU A 96 1.19 18.64 16.02
C LEU A 96 2.59 18.13 16.40
N GLN A 97 2.74 17.71 17.66
CA GLN A 97 4.00 17.20 18.23
C GLN A 97 3.93 15.73 18.66
N THR A 98 2.86 15.00 18.27
CA THR A 98 2.79 13.56 18.51
C THR A 98 3.90 12.82 17.76
N LEU A 99 4.19 11.58 18.15
CA LEU A 99 5.19 10.75 17.47
C LEU A 99 4.92 10.64 15.96
N PHE A 100 3.67 10.39 15.57
CA PHE A 100 3.28 10.26 14.17
C PHE A 100 3.32 11.60 13.44
N ALA A 101 2.89 12.69 14.07
CA ALA A 101 2.97 14.01 13.44
C ALA A 101 4.41 14.44 13.17
N GLN A 102 5.32 14.20 14.11
CA GLN A 102 6.74 14.52 13.94
C GLN A 102 7.39 13.64 12.86
N ALA A 103 7.01 12.36 12.77
CA ALA A 103 7.45 11.46 11.70
C ALA A 103 6.90 11.88 10.32
N TRP A 104 5.64 12.30 10.25
CA TRP A 104 5.04 12.86 9.02
C TRP A 104 5.72 14.15 8.60
N LYS A 105 6.02 15.06 9.53
CA LYS A 105 6.80 16.27 9.24
C LYS A 105 8.19 15.94 8.69
N GLU A 106 8.87 14.92 9.24
CA GLU A 106 10.14 14.46 8.68
C GLU A 106 9.96 13.90 7.26
N TYR A 107 8.98 13.02 7.05
CA TYR A 107 8.71 12.45 5.73
C TYR A 107 8.31 13.52 4.70
N ALA A 108 7.60 14.56 5.11
CA ALA A 108 7.18 15.67 4.26
C ALA A 108 8.36 16.53 3.74
N LEU A 109 9.57 16.36 4.26
CA LEU A 109 10.77 16.93 3.63
C LEU A 109 11.03 16.30 2.25
N SER A 110 10.54 15.07 2.04
CA SER A 110 10.58 14.38 0.76
C SER A 110 9.41 14.73 -0.15
N ASP A 111 8.28 15.14 0.41
CA ASP A 111 7.10 15.61 -0.32
C ASP A 111 6.22 16.49 0.57
N SER A 112 6.27 17.81 0.36
CA SER A 112 5.56 18.79 1.18
C SER A 112 4.03 18.74 1.03
N ARG A 113 3.52 18.04 0.01
CA ARG A 113 2.08 17.89 -0.25
C ARG A 113 1.31 17.32 0.94
N TYR A 114 1.99 16.55 1.79
CA TYR A 114 1.46 16.04 3.07
C TYR A 114 1.24 17.13 4.14
N LEU A 115 1.90 18.28 4.07
CA LEU A 115 1.70 19.40 5.01
C LEU A 115 0.86 20.53 4.43
N THR A 116 0.72 20.60 3.10
CA THR A 116 -0.14 21.58 2.43
C THR A 116 -1.55 21.04 2.16
N SER A 117 -1.87 19.81 2.60
CA SER A 117 -3.15 19.15 2.33
C SER A 117 -3.47 19.09 0.83
N ASP A 118 -2.51 18.67 0.02
CA ASP A 118 -2.73 18.46 -1.41
C ASP A 118 -3.93 17.50 -1.64
N PRO A 119 -4.93 17.89 -2.46
CA PRO A 119 -6.13 17.07 -2.65
C PRO A 119 -5.84 15.66 -3.16
N PHE A 120 -4.86 15.50 -4.04
CA PHE A 120 -4.51 14.18 -4.57
C PHE A 120 -3.91 13.30 -3.46
N VAL A 121 -2.93 13.81 -2.70
CA VAL A 121 -2.32 13.07 -1.59
C VAL A 121 -3.37 12.72 -0.53
N VAL A 122 -4.22 13.68 -0.12
CA VAL A 122 -5.28 13.39 0.86
C VAL A 122 -6.24 12.30 0.35
N CYS A 123 -6.65 12.36 -0.93
CA CYS A 123 -7.56 11.37 -1.51
C CYS A 123 -6.92 9.98 -1.64
N VAL A 124 -5.68 9.88 -2.13
CA VAL A 124 -5.02 8.57 -2.31
C VAL A 124 -4.77 7.90 -0.96
N GLU A 125 -4.35 8.66 0.05
CA GLU A 125 -4.15 8.13 1.41
C GLU A 125 -5.47 7.76 2.07
N ALA A 126 -6.54 8.54 1.87
CA ALA A 126 -7.86 8.15 2.35
C ALA A 126 -8.32 6.82 1.74
N LEU A 127 -8.14 6.62 0.42
CA LEU A 127 -8.43 5.35 -0.24
C LEU A 127 -7.56 4.22 0.31
N SER A 128 -6.30 4.48 0.63
CA SER A 128 -5.43 3.50 1.29
C SER A 128 -5.96 3.07 2.64
N VAL A 129 -6.46 4.01 3.45
CA VAL A 129 -7.08 3.71 4.74
C VAL A 129 -8.36 2.88 4.58
N ILE A 130 -9.27 3.32 3.70
CA ILE A 130 -10.62 2.71 3.62
C ILE A 130 -10.70 1.44 2.77
N ILE A 131 -9.74 1.21 1.87
CA ILE A 131 -9.71 0.04 0.97
C ILE A 131 -8.46 -0.81 1.23
N TRP A 132 -7.26 -0.24 1.09
CA TRP A 132 -6.02 -1.05 1.10
C TRP A 132 -5.67 -1.60 2.48
N GLY A 133 -5.94 -0.86 3.56
CA GLY A 133 -5.81 -1.36 4.93
C GLY A 133 -6.68 -2.60 5.20
N PRO A 134 -8.01 -2.52 5.00
CA PRO A 134 -8.91 -3.66 5.14
C PRO A 134 -8.59 -4.85 4.22
N ILE A 135 -8.20 -4.61 2.97
CA ILE A 135 -7.82 -5.70 2.05
C ILE A 135 -6.50 -6.33 2.50
N SER A 136 -5.50 -5.56 2.94
CA SER A 136 -4.23 -6.09 3.46
C SER A 136 -4.47 -7.06 4.62
N LEU A 137 -5.32 -6.65 5.57
CA LEU A 137 -5.68 -7.50 6.70
C LEU A 137 -6.44 -8.75 6.23
N SER A 138 -7.35 -8.61 5.28
CA SER A 138 -8.12 -9.72 4.69
C SER A 138 -7.23 -10.72 3.94
N VAL A 139 -6.22 -10.26 3.20
CA VAL A 139 -5.23 -11.12 2.53
C VAL A 139 -4.42 -11.89 3.57
N THR A 140 -3.98 -11.22 4.64
CA THR A 140 -3.27 -11.86 5.76
C THR A 140 -4.07 -13.04 6.33
N PHE A 141 -5.35 -12.82 6.64
CA PHE A 141 -6.24 -13.87 7.12
C PHE A 141 -6.52 -14.95 6.06
N ALA A 142 -6.68 -14.57 4.80
CA ALA A 142 -6.93 -15.49 3.70
C ALA A 142 -5.75 -16.46 3.48
N ILE A 143 -4.51 -16.00 3.62
CA ILE A 143 -3.31 -16.86 3.52
C ILE A 143 -3.31 -17.89 4.66
N LEU A 144 -3.52 -17.43 5.89
CA LEU A 144 -3.47 -18.26 7.09
C LEU A 144 -4.61 -19.29 7.12
N SER A 145 -5.83 -18.89 6.73
CA SER A 145 -6.99 -19.79 6.64
C SER A 145 -6.97 -20.70 5.41
N GLY A 146 -6.12 -20.44 4.41
CA GLY A 146 -6.17 -21.16 3.14
C GLY A 146 -7.42 -20.83 2.30
N SER A 147 -7.94 -19.62 2.44
CA SER A 147 -9.11 -19.16 1.69
C SER A 147 -8.83 -19.07 0.19
N ARG A 148 -9.83 -19.43 -0.62
CA ARG A 148 -9.82 -19.29 -2.09
C ARG A 148 -9.74 -17.83 -2.53
N LEU A 149 -10.16 -16.89 -1.67
CA LEU A 149 -10.11 -15.45 -1.95
C LEU A 149 -8.71 -14.87 -1.79
N ARG A 150 -7.73 -15.63 -1.27
CA ARG A 150 -6.36 -15.18 -1.10
C ARG A 150 -5.79 -14.52 -2.34
N HIS A 151 -5.72 -15.26 -3.46
CA HIS A 151 -5.05 -14.78 -4.68
C HIS A 151 -5.82 -13.65 -5.38
N PRO A 152 -7.16 -13.70 -5.49
CA PRO A 152 -7.94 -12.55 -5.96
C PRO A 152 -7.72 -11.27 -5.14
N LEU A 153 -7.78 -11.36 -3.81
CA LEU A 153 -7.57 -10.19 -2.95
C LEU A 153 -6.13 -9.67 -3.03
N GLN A 154 -5.14 -10.57 -3.03
CA GLN A 154 -3.72 -10.23 -3.21
C GLN A 154 -3.49 -9.52 -4.55
N LEU A 155 -4.12 -9.99 -5.63
CA LEU A 155 -4.03 -9.36 -6.93
C LEU A 155 -4.60 -7.93 -6.91
N ILE A 156 -5.80 -7.75 -6.35
CA ILE A 156 -6.47 -6.45 -6.27
C ILE A 156 -5.58 -5.42 -5.55
N ILE A 157 -5.07 -5.77 -4.37
CA ILE A 157 -4.24 -4.84 -3.61
C ILE A 157 -2.88 -4.59 -4.26
N CYS A 158 -2.24 -5.60 -4.87
CA CYS A 158 -0.97 -5.40 -5.55
C CYS A 158 -1.12 -4.45 -6.75
N VAL A 159 -2.19 -4.58 -7.53
CA VAL A 159 -2.50 -3.62 -8.60
C VAL A 159 -2.81 -2.23 -8.02
N GLY A 160 -3.57 -2.16 -6.93
CA GLY A 160 -3.87 -0.91 -6.23
C GLY A 160 -2.62 -0.16 -5.77
N HIS A 161 -1.65 -0.86 -5.16
CA HIS A 161 -0.37 -0.28 -4.75
C HIS A 161 0.45 0.22 -5.93
N LEU A 162 0.57 -0.58 -7.00
CA LEU A 162 1.31 -0.17 -8.20
C LEU A 162 0.69 1.06 -8.86
N TYR A 163 -0.64 1.10 -8.95
CA TYR A 163 -1.38 2.22 -9.49
C TYR A 163 -1.23 3.47 -8.60
N GLY A 164 -1.37 3.32 -7.28
CA GLY A 164 -1.21 4.41 -6.32
C GLY A 164 0.18 5.04 -6.39
N VAL A 165 1.24 4.24 -6.38
CA VAL A 165 2.63 4.73 -6.48
C VAL A 165 2.89 5.38 -7.84
N ALA A 166 2.38 4.81 -8.94
CA ALA A 166 2.50 5.41 -10.26
C ALA A 166 1.81 6.80 -10.31
N LEU A 167 0.63 6.94 -9.73
CA LEU A 167 -0.06 8.22 -9.61
C LEU A 167 0.69 9.19 -8.70
N TYR A 168 1.23 8.73 -7.57
CA TYR A 168 2.00 9.55 -6.64
C TYR A 168 3.24 10.16 -7.28
N TYR A 169 4.01 9.36 -8.04
CA TYR A 169 5.15 9.86 -8.79
C TYR A 169 4.75 10.73 -9.97
N SER A 170 3.78 10.30 -10.78
CA SER A 170 3.40 11.02 -12.00
C SER A 170 2.80 12.39 -11.70
N THR A 171 2.00 12.54 -10.62
CA THR A 171 1.45 13.84 -10.23
C THR A 171 2.55 14.82 -9.82
N SER A 172 3.51 14.41 -8.99
CA SER A 172 4.63 15.27 -8.59
C SER A 172 5.52 15.65 -9.79
N LEU A 173 5.82 14.68 -10.67
CA LEU A 173 6.62 14.93 -11.87
C LEU A 173 5.87 15.82 -12.87
N ALA A 174 4.56 15.65 -13.02
CA ALA A 174 3.72 16.49 -13.86
C ALA A 174 3.67 17.93 -13.34
N GLU A 175 3.48 18.15 -12.04
CA GLU A 175 3.52 19.49 -11.46
C GLU A 175 4.88 20.16 -11.66
N ARG A 176 5.97 19.41 -11.52
CA ARG A 176 7.31 19.91 -11.85
C ARG A 176 7.45 20.28 -13.33
N ALA A 177 6.96 19.44 -14.24
CA ALA A 177 7.11 19.64 -15.68
C ALA A 177 6.20 20.76 -16.22
N LEU A 178 4.98 20.88 -15.69
CA LEU A 178 3.93 21.77 -16.21
C LEU A 178 3.91 23.13 -15.50
N VAL A 179 4.18 23.15 -14.19
CA VAL A 179 4.05 24.34 -13.34
C VAL A 179 5.41 24.80 -12.82
N GLY A 180 6.44 23.94 -12.84
CA GLY A 180 7.77 24.24 -12.32
C GLY A 180 7.89 24.04 -10.80
N THR A 181 6.87 23.49 -10.15
CA THR A 181 6.85 23.29 -8.70
C THR A 181 7.60 22.03 -8.31
N MET A 182 8.48 22.13 -7.31
CA MET A 182 9.08 20.98 -6.66
C MET A 182 8.58 20.91 -5.23
N HIS A 183 8.13 19.73 -4.80
CA HIS A 183 7.63 19.51 -3.43
C HIS A 183 8.65 18.82 -2.52
N SER A 184 9.63 18.16 -3.12
CA SER A 184 10.73 17.52 -2.42
C SER A 184 11.88 18.50 -2.23
N ARG A 185 12.57 18.40 -1.10
CA ARG A 185 13.84 19.09 -0.94
C ARG A 185 14.90 18.49 -1.89
N PRO A 186 15.86 19.29 -2.41
CA PRO A 186 16.77 18.85 -3.46
C PRO A 186 17.89 17.92 -2.97
N GLU A 187 18.11 17.77 -1.67
CA GLU A 187 19.16 16.91 -1.14
C GLU A 187 18.90 15.43 -1.47
N VAL A 188 19.98 14.69 -1.74
CA VAL A 188 19.93 13.26 -2.09
C VAL A 188 19.13 12.43 -1.07
N LEU A 189 19.26 12.75 0.22
CA LEU A 189 18.53 12.08 1.28
C LEU A 189 17.01 12.16 1.06
N TYR A 190 16.48 13.35 0.83
CA TYR A 190 15.03 13.54 0.77
C TYR A 190 14.44 13.07 -0.55
N PHE A 191 15.11 13.32 -1.68
CA PHE A 191 14.59 12.87 -2.96
C PHE A 191 14.85 11.38 -3.21
N TRP A 192 16.08 10.90 -3.09
CA TRP A 192 16.41 9.52 -3.48
C TRP A 192 16.12 8.51 -2.39
N VAL A 193 16.41 8.82 -1.11
CA VAL A 193 16.20 7.86 -0.03
C VAL A 193 14.74 7.88 0.43
N TYR A 194 14.16 9.05 0.69
CA TYR A 194 12.81 9.12 1.22
C TYR A 194 11.76 9.02 0.11
N TYR A 195 11.78 9.95 -0.85
CA TYR A 195 10.75 10.01 -1.89
C TYR A 195 10.80 8.79 -2.82
N VAL A 196 11.96 8.44 -3.37
CA VAL A 196 12.12 7.23 -4.21
C VAL A 196 12.24 5.97 -3.34
N GLY A 197 13.17 5.94 -2.40
CA GLY A 197 13.55 4.73 -1.67
C GLY A 197 12.46 4.17 -0.75
N PHE A 198 11.70 4.99 -0.02
CA PHE A 198 10.63 4.47 0.86
C PHE A 198 9.38 4.04 0.10
N ASN A 199 9.15 4.54 -1.10
CA ASN A 199 8.04 4.13 -1.96
C ASN A 199 8.40 2.95 -2.89
N ALA A 200 9.69 2.71 -3.17
CA ALA A 200 10.14 1.60 -4.01
C ALA A 200 9.66 0.19 -3.55
N PRO A 201 9.59 -0.13 -2.25
CA PRO A 201 9.01 -1.39 -1.78
C PRO A 201 7.57 -1.59 -2.26
N TRP A 202 6.77 -0.53 -2.37
CA TRP A 202 5.37 -0.57 -2.82
C TRP A 202 5.26 -0.79 -4.34
N VAL A 203 6.39 -0.87 -5.04
CA VAL A 203 6.48 -1.33 -6.43
C VAL A 203 6.99 -2.76 -6.46
N VAL A 204 8.15 -3.01 -5.85
CA VAL A 204 8.88 -4.28 -5.99
C VAL A 204 8.10 -5.45 -5.41
N VAL A 205 7.60 -5.32 -4.17
CA VAL A 205 6.92 -6.43 -3.50
C VAL A 205 5.56 -6.73 -4.14
N PRO A 206 4.71 -5.72 -4.46
CA PRO A 206 3.50 -5.96 -5.21
C PRO A 206 3.72 -6.66 -6.55
N LEU A 207 4.77 -6.34 -7.31
CA LEU A 207 5.07 -7.05 -8.56
C LEU A 207 5.36 -8.53 -8.35
N ILE A 208 6.20 -8.86 -7.35
CA ILE A 208 6.53 -10.26 -7.02
C ILE A 208 5.27 -11.03 -6.63
N LEU A 209 4.45 -10.46 -5.75
CA LEU A 209 3.22 -11.08 -5.26
C LEU A 209 2.12 -11.14 -6.32
N LEU A 210 2.10 -10.20 -7.26
CA LEU A 210 1.20 -10.20 -8.41
C LEU A 210 1.52 -11.37 -9.35
N VAL A 211 2.80 -11.54 -9.72
CA VAL A 211 3.26 -12.68 -10.53
C VAL A 211 2.95 -14.00 -9.84
N GLN A 212 3.15 -14.07 -8.52
CA GLN A 212 2.80 -15.24 -7.73
C GLN A 212 1.30 -15.59 -7.84
N SER A 213 0.42 -14.60 -7.66
CA SER A 213 -1.03 -14.82 -7.73
C SER A 213 -1.50 -15.17 -9.13
N LEU A 214 -0.99 -14.49 -10.16
CA LEU A 214 -1.32 -14.78 -11.55
C LEU A 214 -0.94 -16.22 -11.91
N GLY A 215 0.26 -16.66 -11.56
CA GLY A 215 0.70 -18.03 -11.81
C GLY A 215 -0.12 -19.07 -11.03
N ALA A 216 -0.52 -18.78 -9.79
CA ALA A 216 -1.36 -19.67 -9.01
C ALA A 216 -2.78 -19.79 -9.58
N MET A 217 -3.37 -18.67 -10.02
CA MET A 217 -4.68 -18.64 -10.65
C MET A 217 -4.67 -19.33 -12.01
N GLY A 218 -3.64 -19.11 -12.84
CA GLY A 218 -3.47 -19.78 -14.13
C GLY A 218 -3.48 -21.30 -13.99
N ARG A 219 -2.64 -21.85 -13.10
CA ARG A 219 -2.63 -23.30 -12.82
C ARG A 219 -3.97 -23.84 -12.33
N ALA A 220 -4.73 -23.04 -11.58
CA ALA A 220 -6.06 -23.44 -11.11
C ALA A 220 -7.07 -23.51 -12.26
N PHE A 221 -7.00 -22.60 -13.23
CA PHE A 221 -7.83 -22.64 -14.43
C PHE A 221 -7.44 -23.79 -15.36
N GLU A 222 -6.14 -24.00 -15.60
CA GLU A 222 -5.66 -25.16 -16.39
C GLU A 222 -6.16 -26.48 -15.82
N ALA A 223 -6.06 -26.68 -14.51
CA ALA A 223 -6.56 -27.89 -13.85
C ALA A 223 -8.08 -28.06 -13.94
N LEU A 224 -8.84 -26.96 -14.02
CA LEU A 224 -10.28 -26.99 -14.22
C LEU A 224 -10.62 -27.41 -15.66
N GLU A 225 -9.94 -26.83 -16.65
CA GLU A 225 -10.13 -27.14 -18.07
C GLU A 225 -9.78 -28.61 -18.38
N GLU A 226 -8.68 -29.13 -17.82
CA GLU A 226 -8.30 -30.55 -17.94
C GLU A 226 -9.40 -31.47 -17.39
N LYS A 227 -9.96 -31.11 -16.23
CA LYS A 227 -11.04 -31.88 -15.60
C LYS A 227 -12.31 -31.86 -16.43
N GLU A 228 -12.75 -30.70 -16.88
CA GLU A 228 -13.94 -30.54 -17.73
C GLU A 228 -13.79 -31.33 -19.04
N THR A 229 -12.59 -31.29 -19.65
CA THR A 229 -12.28 -32.05 -20.87
C THR A 229 -12.34 -33.57 -20.63
N ALA A 230 -11.78 -34.04 -19.51
CA ALA A 230 -11.82 -35.45 -19.14
C ALA A 230 -13.26 -35.93 -18.86
N GLU A 231 -14.07 -35.13 -18.19
CA GLU A 231 -15.48 -35.42 -17.92
C GLU A 231 -16.30 -35.48 -19.22
N ALA A 232 -16.09 -34.54 -20.14
CA ALA A 232 -16.73 -34.53 -21.46
C ALA A 232 -16.36 -35.77 -22.29
N ALA A 233 -15.07 -36.15 -22.31
CA ALA A 233 -14.60 -37.34 -23.00
C ALA A 233 -15.21 -38.62 -22.42
N LEU A 234 -15.36 -38.71 -21.08
CA LEU A 234 -16.00 -39.83 -20.42
C LEU A 234 -17.50 -39.92 -20.73
N ALA A 235 -18.19 -38.78 -20.77
CA ALA A 235 -19.61 -38.71 -21.12
C ALA A 235 -19.86 -39.16 -22.57
N SER A 236 -19.02 -38.72 -23.52
CA SER A 236 -19.10 -39.17 -24.92
C SER A 236 -18.95 -40.68 -25.03
N ARG A 237 -17.93 -41.27 -24.38
CA ARG A 237 -17.70 -42.73 -24.41
C ARG A 237 -18.88 -43.53 -23.86
N LYS A 238 -19.54 -43.04 -22.80
CA LYS A 238 -20.74 -43.67 -22.22
C LYS A 238 -21.94 -43.58 -23.18
N GLY A 239 -22.12 -42.43 -23.84
CA GLY A 239 -23.15 -42.24 -24.85
C GLY A 239 -22.98 -43.20 -26.03
N ASP A 240 -21.76 -43.31 -26.55
CA ASP A 240 -21.44 -44.22 -27.66
C ASP A 240 -21.68 -45.69 -27.28
N ALA A 241 -21.30 -46.09 -26.07
CA ALA A 241 -21.53 -47.44 -25.56
C ALA A 241 -23.03 -47.77 -25.45
N ALA A 242 -23.85 -46.85 -24.92
CA ALA A 242 -25.30 -47.04 -24.79
C ALA A 242 -26.00 -47.14 -26.17
N VAL A 243 -25.56 -46.36 -27.16
CA VAL A 243 -26.08 -46.44 -28.53
C VAL A 243 -25.74 -47.79 -29.18
N LEU A 244 -24.52 -48.30 -28.96
CA LEU A 244 -24.09 -49.61 -29.46
C LEU A 244 -24.88 -50.75 -28.82
N GLU A 245 -25.19 -50.66 -27.53
CA GLU A 245 -25.96 -51.68 -26.80
C GLU A 245 -27.44 -51.69 -27.21
N GLY A 246 -28.04 -50.52 -27.41
CA GLY A 246 -29.41 -50.38 -27.92
C GLY A 246 -29.59 -50.83 -29.38
N LYS A 247 -28.52 -50.83 -30.18
CA LYS A 247 -28.54 -51.43 -31.54
C LYS A 247 -28.43 -52.95 -31.55
N LYS A 248 -27.87 -53.59 -30.51
CA LYS A 248 -27.75 -55.05 -30.42
C LYS A 248 -29.01 -55.74 -29.90
N THR A 249 -29.90 -54.99 -29.24
CA THR A 249 -31.14 -55.49 -28.64
C THR A 249 -32.39 -55.31 -29.51
N ARG A 250 -32.23 -54.75 -30.72
CA ARG A 250 -33.24 -54.71 -31.80
C ARG A 250 -32.87 -55.69 -32.91
#